data_AF-A0A7X0D439-F1
#
_entry.id   AF-A0A7X0D439-F1
#
_cell.length_a   1.000
_cell.length_b   1.000
_cell.length_c   1.000
_cell.angle_alpha   90.00
_cell.angle_beta   90.00
_cell.angle_gamma   90.00
#
_symmetry.space_group_name_H-M   'P 1'
#
loop_
_entity.id
_entity.type
_entity.pdbx_description
1 polymer ?
#
loop_
_entity_poly.entity_id
_entity_poly.type
_entity_poly.pdbx_seq_one_letter_code
_entity_poly.pdbx_strand_id
1 'polypeptide(L)'
;MANAWMPGAGRVHCTTSGGLFRGGAPRAVWLTAEADPATHSARTIADRYSDKEPSAHLVWNPVSGETVQLLPATVPALGRLACDPDPAREGRVCLVIEVIGQADDPFTDRPLTGIDPILAWLDSWEVARAWPAGPPPPVDKPPCRRNDSTRLWALGGHFGHSQVPGSQAIGPGAISPDRLLGTYLPRLLRGSGDGHTPAPVHTFAPGGNSTGPHPAMAHT
;
A
#
# COMPACT_ATOMS: atom_id res chain seq x y z
N MET A 1 7.09 19.41 -13.02
CA MET A 1 5.65 19.73 -13.06
C MET A 1 4.89 18.41 -13.07
N ALA A 2 3.85 18.25 -12.26
CA ALA A 2 3.07 17.01 -12.21
C ALA A 2 2.31 16.81 -13.54
N ASN A 3 2.32 15.59 -14.07
CA ASN A 3 1.60 15.27 -15.31
C ASN A 3 0.16 14.86 -14.99
N ALA A 4 -0.81 15.58 -15.56
CA ALA A 4 -2.24 15.26 -15.39
C ALA A 4 -2.57 13.86 -15.94
N TRP A 5 -1.77 13.40 -16.90
CA TRP A 5 -1.84 12.06 -17.46
C TRP A 5 -0.61 11.24 -17.05
N MET A 6 -0.83 10.09 -16.43
CA MET A 6 0.21 9.14 -16.07
C MET A 6 1.05 8.78 -17.32
N PRO A 7 2.38 8.96 -17.26
CA PRO A 7 3.26 8.54 -18.35
C PRO A 7 3.15 7.04 -18.62
N GLY A 8 3.05 6.66 -19.89
CA GLY A 8 2.97 5.25 -20.31
C GLY A 8 1.60 4.60 -20.18
N ALA A 9 0.63 5.22 -19.50
CA ALA A 9 -0.73 4.71 -19.43
C ALA A 9 -1.45 4.84 -20.78
N GLY A 10 -2.19 3.80 -21.16
CA GLY A 10 -3.19 3.89 -22.23
C GLY A 10 -4.25 4.93 -21.88
N ARG A 11 -4.98 5.42 -22.89
CA ARG A 11 -6.04 6.41 -22.68
C ARG A 11 -7.34 5.97 -23.32
N VAL A 12 -8.43 6.20 -22.60
CA VAL A 12 -9.79 6.08 -23.10
C VAL A 12 -10.46 7.44 -22.91
N HIS A 13 -11.21 7.88 -23.91
CA HIS A 13 -11.94 9.13 -23.80
C HIS A 13 -13.10 8.93 -22.80
N CYS A 14 -13.15 9.76 -21.76
CA CYS A 14 -14.27 9.80 -20.84
C CYS A 14 -15.01 11.12 -21.00
N THR A 15 -16.33 11.06 -21.05
CA THR A 15 -17.20 12.23 -21.23
C THR A 15 -17.57 12.91 -19.91
N THR A 16 -17.10 12.37 -18.77
CA THR A 16 -17.39 12.92 -17.44
C THR A 16 -16.87 14.35 -17.31
N SER A 17 -17.79 15.31 -17.19
CA SER A 17 -17.46 16.70 -16.89
C SER A 17 -17.12 16.84 -15.42
N GLY A 18 -15.88 17.25 -15.15
CA GLY A 18 -15.36 17.43 -13.80
C GLY A 18 -15.95 18.61 -13.04
N GLY A 19 -16.04 18.47 -11.72
CA GLY A 19 -16.19 19.59 -10.80
C GLY A 19 -14.84 20.18 -10.38
N LEU A 20 -14.85 21.08 -9.40
CA LEU A 20 -13.63 21.57 -8.76
C LEU A 20 -13.32 20.79 -7.48
N PHE A 21 -12.03 20.49 -7.29
CA PHE A 21 -11.47 20.09 -6.00
C PHE A 21 -11.67 21.18 -4.95
N ARG A 22 -11.80 20.77 -3.69
CA ARG A 22 -12.07 21.65 -2.54
C ARG A 22 -10.81 22.02 -1.75
N GLY A 23 -9.63 21.55 -2.18
CA GLY A 23 -8.37 21.77 -1.47
C GLY A 23 -8.20 20.83 -0.26
N GLY A 24 -7.06 20.94 0.41
CA GLY A 24 -6.64 20.02 1.50
C GLY A 24 -5.54 19.05 1.07
N ALA A 25 -5.25 18.05 1.91
CA ALA A 25 -4.19 17.07 1.64
C ALA A 25 -4.50 16.23 0.38
N PRO A 26 -3.52 15.91 -0.49
CA PRO A 26 -3.71 15.01 -1.64
C PRO A 26 -4.03 13.58 -1.21
N ARG A 27 -4.83 12.87 -2.02
CA ARG A 27 -5.29 11.51 -1.72
C ARG A 27 -5.21 10.58 -2.93
N ALA A 28 -5.04 9.30 -2.63
CA ALA A 28 -5.36 8.21 -3.55
C ALA A 28 -6.33 7.23 -2.89
N VAL A 29 -7.37 6.81 -3.61
CA VAL A 29 -8.36 5.84 -3.14
C VAL A 29 -8.31 4.61 -4.03
N TRP A 30 -8.13 3.43 -3.42
CA TRP A 30 -8.00 2.16 -4.11
C TRP A 30 -9.31 1.38 -4.06
N LEU A 31 -9.80 0.99 -5.23
CA LEU A 31 -11.02 0.21 -5.45
C LEU A 31 -10.67 -1.11 -6.14
N THR A 32 -11.59 -2.07 -6.09
CA THR A 32 -11.56 -3.31 -6.86
C THR A 32 -12.67 -3.30 -7.89
N ALA A 33 -12.33 -3.65 -9.14
CA ALA A 33 -13.27 -3.68 -10.26
C ALA A 33 -14.26 -4.87 -10.22
N GLU A 34 -14.11 -5.75 -9.22
CA GLU A 34 -14.81 -7.03 -9.12
C GLU A 34 -14.72 -7.83 -10.44
N ALA A 35 -13.49 -7.94 -10.96
CA ALA A 35 -13.18 -8.69 -12.17
C ALA A 35 -11.88 -9.50 -12.02
N ASP A 36 -11.77 -10.59 -12.79
CA ASP A 36 -10.59 -11.45 -12.76
C ASP A 36 -9.46 -10.87 -13.64
N PRO A 37 -8.26 -10.58 -13.07
CA PRO A 37 -7.14 -10.01 -13.80
C PRO A 37 -6.51 -10.96 -14.83
N ALA A 38 -6.79 -12.27 -14.78
CA ALA A 38 -6.31 -13.20 -15.80
C ALA A 38 -7.13 -13.14 -17.11
N THR A 39 -8.38 -12.70 -17.02
CA THR A 39 -9.33 -12.70 -18.15
C THR A 39 -9.70 -11.30 -18.65
N HIS A 40 -9.40 -10.25 -17.89
CA HIS A 40 -9.76 -8.87 -18.23
C HIS A 40 -8.55 -7.94 -18.39
N SER A 41 -8.50 -7.19 -19.49
CA SER A 41 -7.55 -6.10 -19.68
C SER A 41 -8.00 -4.82 -18.96
N ALA A 42 -7.04 -3.96 -18.60
CA ALA A 42 -7.32 -2.63 -18.06
C ALA A 42 -8.15 -1.81 -19.06
N ARG A 43 -7.89 -1.95 -20.37
CA ARG A 43 -8.70 -1.32 -21.40
C ARG A 43 -10.16 -1.77 -21.40
N THR A 44 -10.41 -3.08 -21.29
CA THR A 44 -11.78 -3.63 -21.27
C THR A 44 -12.58 -3.07 -20.11
N ILE A 45 -11.96 -2.96 -18.92
CA ILE A 45 -12.61 -2.38 -17.74
C ILE A 45 -12.78 -0.87 -17.90
N ALA A 46 -11.78 -0.16 -18.42
CA ALA A 46 -11.89 1.29 -18.69
C ALA A 46 -13.03 1.62 -19.68
N ASP A 47 -13.17 0.86 -20.77
CA ASP A 47 -14.24 1.07 -21.76
C ASP A 47 -15.65 0.88 -21.16
N ARG A 48 -15.80 0.18 -20.01
CA ARG A 48 -17.09 0.12 -19.30
C ARG A 48 -17.44 1.44 -18.61
N TYR A 49 -16.44 2.18 -18.13
CA TYR A 49 -16.62 3.42 -17.37
C TYR A 49 -16.59 4.69 -18.24
N SER A 50 -16.23 4.62 -19.51
CA SER A 50 -16.14 5.81 -20.37
C SER A 50 -17.48 6.52 -20.58
N ASP A 51 -18.56 5.74 -20.66
CA ASP A 51 -19.87 6.21 -21.15
C ASP A 51 -21.06 5.95 -20.21
N LYS A 52 -20.92 5.08 -19.21
CA LYS A 52 -22.08 4.52 -18.48
C LYS A 52 -22.07 4.73 -16.97
N GLU A 53 -20.90 5.00 -16.39
CA GLU A 53 -20.73 5.04 -14.95
C GLU A 53 -19.83 6.20 -14.53
N PRO A 54 -19.96 6.67 -13.27
CA PRO A 54 -18.92 7.46 -12.64
C PRO A 54 -17.54 6.83 -12.83
N SER A 55 -16.64 7.58 -13.45
CA SER A 55 -15.34 7.08 -13.88
C SER A 55 -14.27 7.18 -12.79
N ALA A 56 -13.28 6.31 -12.84
CA ALA A 56 -12.06 6.41 -12.04
C ALA A 56 -11.00 7.23 -12.77
N HIS A 57 -9.90 7.60 -12.10
CA HIS A 57 -8.76 8.20 -12.79
C HIS A 57 -8.02 7.17 -13.60
N LEU A 58 -7.70 6.03 -12.98
CA LEU A 58 -6.86 4.98 -13.54
C LEU A 58 -7.48 3.62 -13.30
N VAL A 59 -7.43 2.75 -14.31
CA VAL A 59 -7.65 1.31 -14.20
C VAL A 59 -6.31 0.60 -14.35
N TRP A 60 -6.03 -0.36 -13.47
CA TRP A 60 -4.79 -1.12 -13.46
C TRP A 60 -5.05 -2.62 -13.38
N ASN A 61 -4.41 -3.39 -14.26
CA ASN A 61 -4.31 -4.84 -14.12
C ASN A 61 -2.98 -5.18 -13.39
N PRO A 62 -3.04 -5.70 -12.15
CA PRO A 62 -1.83 -5.96 -11.35
C PRO A 62 -1.00 -7.14 -11.86
N VAL A 63 -1.58 -8.05 -12.65
CA VAL A 63 -0.89 -9.21 -13.21
C VAL A 63 -0.10 -8.82 -14.45
N SER A 64 -0.75 -8.15 -15.42
CA SER A 64 -0.11 -7.75 -16.68
C SER A 64 0.68 -6.44 -16.59
N GLY A 65 0.37 -5.59 -15.61
CA GLY A 65 0.89 -4.23 -15.49
C GLY A 65 0.27 -3.22 -16.45
N GLU A 66 -0.76 -3.60 -17.19
CA GLU A 66 -1.48 -2.69 -18.06
C GLU A 66 -2.18 -1.61 -17.23
N THR A 67 -2.02 -0.35 -17.65
CA THR A 67 -2.65 0.81 -17.03
C THR A 67 -3.40 1.61 -18.08
N VAL A 68 -4.63 2.01 -17.77
CA VAL A 68 -5.46 2.85 -18.65
C VAL A 68 -6.05 3.99 -17.84
N GLN A 69 -5.86 5.21 -18.30
CA GLN A 69 -6.36 6.41 -17.66
C GLN A 69 -7.59 6.96 -18.38
N LEU A 70 -8.59 7.35 -17.60
CA LEU A 70 -9.87 7.89 -18.09
C LEU A 70 -10.02 9.38 -17.76
N LEU A 71 -9.55 9.81 -16.59
CA LEU A 71 -9.64 11.20 -16.14
C LEU A 71 -8.24 11.77 -15.87
N PRO A 72 -7.98 13.04 -16.25
CA PRO A 72 -6.78 13.73 -15.81
C PRO A 72 -6.81 13.90 -14.28
N ALA A 73 -5.65 13.89 -13.63
CA ALA A 73 -5.52 14.07 -12.18
C ALA A 73 -6.14 15.37 -11.65
N THR A 74 -6.31 16.37 -12.52
CA THR A 74 -6.89 17.69 -12.20
C THR A 74 -8.42 17.70 -12.19
N VAL A 75 -9.08 16.58 -12.49
CA VAL A 75 -10.54 16.46 -12.50
C VAL A 75 -10.98 15.47 -11.41
N PRO A 76 -11.92 15.83 -10.51
CA PRO A 76 -12.49 14.88 -9.55
C PRO A 76 -13.25 13.73 -10.24
N ALA A 77 -13.09 12.51 -9.73
CA ALA A 77 -13.85 11.32 -10.13
C ALA A 77 -15.25 11.31 -9.49
N LEU A 78 -16.10 12.26 -9.91
CA LEU A 78 -17.40 12.49 -9.28
C LEU A 78 -18.30 11.26 -9.33
N GLY A 79 -18.92 10.92 -8.20
CA GLY A 79 -19.84 9.80 -8.05
C GLY A 79 -19.18 8.43 -7.92
N ARG A 80 -17.87 8.30 -8.21
CA ARG A 80 -17.17 6.99 -8.21
C ARG A 80 -17.13 6.37 -6.82
N LEU A 81 -17.03 7.21 -5.78
CA LEU A 81 -17.03 6.74 -4.39
C LEU A 81 -18.42 6.50 -3.81
N ALA A 82 -19.50 6.79 -4.56
CA ALA A 82 -20.90 6.56 -4.18
C ALA A 82 -21.27 7.10 -2.78
N CYS A 83 -20.77 8.28 -2.42
CA CYS A 83 -20.98 8.93 -1.13
C CYS A 83 -21.58 10.33 -1.32
N ASP A 84 -22.37 10.80 -0.34
CA ASP A 84 -22.92 12.16 -0.29
C ASP A 84 -22.65 12.81 1.09
N PRO A 85 -21.94 13.95 1.17
CA PRO A 85 -21.27 14.66 0.07
C PRO A 85 -20.11 13.86 -0.54
N ASP A 86 -19.79 14.11 -1.82
CA ASP A 86 -18.79 13.35 -2.57
C ASP A 86 -17.33 13.62 -2.12
N PRO A 87 -16.66 12.63 -1.50
CA PRO A 87 -15.28 12.74 -1.03
C PRO A 87 -14.25 12.81 -2.16
N ALA A 88 -14.61 12.45 -3.40
CA ALA A 88 -13.71 12.57 -4.55
C ALA A 88 -13.33 14.03 -4.85
N ARG A 89 -14.03 15.00 -4.24
CA ARG A 89 -13.74 16.43 -4.34
C ARG A 89 -12.77 16.93 -3.26
N GLU A 90 -12.42 16.11 -2.28
CA GLU A 90 -11.65 16.57 -1.11
C GLU A 90 -10.15 16.35 -1.28
N GLY A 91 -9.38 17.41 -1.06
CA GLY A 91 -7.94 17.45 -1.34
C GLY A 91 -7.61 18.42 -2.46
N ARG A 92 -6.32 18.74 -2.63
CA ARG A 92 -5.83 19.37 -3.87
C ARG A 92 -6.01 18.43 -5.08
N VAL A 93 -5.89 17.13 -4.83
CA VAL A 93 -6.34 16.04 -5.71
C VAL A 93 -6.88 14.89 -4.87
N CYS A 94 -7.77 14.09 -5.46
CA CYS A 94 -8.22 12.81 -4.94
C CYS A 94 -8.27 11.82 -6.11
N LEU A 95 -7.25 10.98 -6.22
CA LEU A 95 -7.03 10.09 -7.36
C LEU A 95 -7.62 8.71 -7.06
N VAL A 96 -8.65 8.32 -7.79
CA VAL A 96 -9.34 7.05 -7.65
C VAL A 96 -8.71 6.04 -8.61
N ILE A 97 -8.16 4.98 -8.04
CA ILE A 97 -7.46 3.91 -8.75
C ILE A 97 -8.30 2.64 -8.65
N GLU A 98 -8.77 2.17 -9.79
CA GLU A 98 -9.49 0.92 -9.93
C GLU A 98 -8.52 -0.21 -10.23
N VAL A 99 -8.46 -1.22 -9.37
CA VAL A 99 -7.61 -2.39 -9.56
C VAL A 99 -8.46 -3.56 -10.04
N ILE A 100 -8.02 -4.24 -11.11
CA ILE A 100 -8.67 -5.48 -11.53
C ILE A 100 -8.34 -6.58 -10.52
N GLY A 101 -9.36 -6.94 -9.75
CA GLY A 101 -9.31 -7.93 -8.68
C GLY A 101 -10.67 -8.02 -7.99
N GLN A 102 -10.72 -8.80 -6.91
CA GLN A 102 -11.90 -8.94 -6.06
C GLN A 102 -11.57 -8.45 -4.65
N ALA A 103 -12.55 -7.90 -3.94
CA ALA A 103 -12.35 -7.49 -2.55
C ALA A 103 -12.10 -8.67 -1.59
N ASP A 104 -12.60 -9.87 -1.90
CA ASP A 104 -12.40 -11.07 -1.07
C ASP A 104 -11.08 -11.81 -1.36
N ASP A 105 -10.37 -11.42 -2.42
CA ASP A 105 -9.07 -11.98 -2.84
C ASP A 105 -8.05 -10.83 -3.03
N PRO A 106 -7.42 -10.36 -1.93
CA PRO A 106 -6.58 -9.17 -1.93
C PRO A 106 -5.52 -9.18 -3.04
N PHE A 107 -5.58 -8.21 -3.95
CA PHE A 107 -4.64 -8.14 -5.08
C PHE A 107 -3.17 -8.00 -4.64
N THR A 108 -2.93 -7.53 -3.42
CA THR A 108 -1.58 -7.44 -2.84
C THR A 108 -0.96 -8.78 -2.51
N ASP A 109 -1.70 -9.90 -2.54
CA ASP A 109 -1.14 -11.24 -2.36
C ASP A 109 -0.52 -11.78 -3.64
N ARG A 110 -0.83 -11.14 -4.78
CA ARG A 110 -0.38 -11.47 -6.13
C ARG A 110 0.79 -10.57 -6.58
N PRO A 111 1.37 -10.81 -7.78
CA PRO A 111 2.28 -9.85 -8.38
C PRO A 111 1.65 -8.46 -8.51
N LEU A 112 2.46 -7.43 -8.30
CA LEU A 112 2.07 -6.03 -8.43
C LEU A 112 2.81 -5.42 -9.63
N THR A 113 2.69 -6.07 -10.78
CA THR A 113 3.37 -5.66 -12.02
C THR A 113 2.95 -4.23 -12.37
N GLY A 114 3.92 -3.34 -12.61
CA GLY A 114 3.64 -1.96 -13.00
C GLY A 114 3.19 -1.03 -11.87
N ILE A 115 3.35 -1.42 -10.59
CA ILE A 115 3.03 -0.54 -9.46
C ILE A 115 3.95 0.68 -9.35
N ASP A 116 5.25 0.54 -9.63
CA ASP A 116 6.23 1.64 -9.43
C ASP A 116 5.90 2.89 -10.26
N PRO A 117 5.57 2.79 -11.57
CA PRO A 117 5.12 3.94 -12.34
C PRO A 117 3.85 4.61 -11.79
N ILE A 118 2.92 3.82 -11.22
CA ILE A 118 1.69 4.37 -10.62
C ILE A 118 2.06 5.17 -9.37
N LEU A 119 2.86 4.60 -8.46
CA LEU A 119 3.30 5.30 -7.25
C LEU A 119 4.11 6.55 -7.58
N ALA A 120 5.02 6.50 -8.57
CA ALA A 120 5.79 7.66 -9.00
C ALA A 120 4.88 8.77 -9.56
N TRP A 121 3.80 8.41 -10.27
CA TRP A 121 2.80 9.37 -10.71
C TRP A 121 2.04 9.98 -9.51
N LEU A 122 1.60 9.17 -8.54
CA LEU A 122 0.95 9.65 -7.33
C LEU A 122 1.86 10.57 -6.49
N ASP A 123 3.15 10.23 -6.37
CA ASP A 123 4.16 11.05 -5.70
C ASP A 123 4.32 12.41 -6.38
N SER A 124 4.24 12.46 -7.72
CA SER A 124 4.28 13.72 -8.47
C SER A 124 3.11 14.66 -8.15
N TRP A 125 2.01 14.12 -7.61
CA TRP A 125 0.85 14.83 -7.10
C TRP A 125 0.86 15.01 -5.57
N GLU A 126 2.00 14.78 -4.93
CA GLU A 126 2.22 14.92 -3.49
C GLU A 126 1.28 14.04 -2.64
N VAL A 127 0.80 12.92 -3.19
CA VAL A 127 0.11 11.91 -2.39
C VAL A 127 1.14 11.23 -1.50
N ALA A 128 1.03 11.45 -0.18
CA ALA A 128 1.96 10.86 0.77
C ALA A 128 1.86 9.32 0.76
N ARG A 129 3.00 8.63 0.71
CA ARG A 129 3.11 7.16 0.85
C ARG A 129 2.86 6.71 2.30
N ALA A 130 1.69 7.04 2.81
CA ALA A 130 1.19 6.67 4.13
C ALA A 130 -0.25 6.19 4.00
N TRP A 131 -0.65 5.33 4.94
CA TRP A 131 -2.01 4.81 5.03
C TRP A 131 -2.57 5.15 6.41
N PRO A 132 -3.07 6.38 6.64
CA PRO A 132 -3.37 6.86 7.99
C PRO A 132 -4.39 6.00 8.75
N ALA A 133 -5.34 5.41 8.02
CA ALA A 133 -6.35 4.53 8.60
C ALA A 133 -5.85 3.10 8.90
N GLY A 134 -4.57 2.80 8.63
CA GLY A 134 -4.04 1.44 8.65
C GLY A 134 -4.63 0.58 7.52
N PRO A 135 -4.22 -0.70 7.42
CA PRO A 135 -4.71 -1.61 6.40
C PRO A 135 -6.25 -1.66 6.34
N PRO A 136 -6.87 -1.67 5.15
CA PRO A 136 -8.31 -1.83 5.04
C PRO A 136 -8.77 -3.16 5.65
N PRO A 137 -9.98 -3.19 6.24
CA PRO A 137 -10.49 -4.40 6.85
C PRO A 137 -10.80 -5.50 5.80
N PRO A 138 -10.74 -6.79 6.18
CA PRO A 138 -11.34 -7.87 5.41
C PRO A 138 -12.84 -7.69 5.16
N VAL A 139 -13.38 -8.33 4.13
CA VAL A 139 -14.79 -8.19 3.70
C VAL A 139 -15.82 -8.66 4.73
N ASP A 140 -15.45 -9.56 5.65
CA ASP A 140 -16.31 -10.06 6.73
C ASP A 140 -16.35 -9.12 7.95
N LYS A 141 -15.55 -8.05 7.94
CA LYS A 141 -15.48 -7.07 9.02
C LYS A 141 -16.31 -5.83 8.69
N PRO A 142 -16.94 -5.21 9.69
CA PRO A 142 -17.67 -3.97 9.48
C PRO A 142 -16.72 -2.84 9.01
N PRO A 143 -17.20 -1.89 8.20
CA PRO A 143 -16.41 -0.75 7.75
C PRO A 143 -15.97 0.13 8.94
N CYS A 144 -14.95 0.96 8.72
CA CYS A 144 -14.42 1.84 9.74
C CYS A 144 -15.49 2.81 10.28
N ARG A 145 -15.45 3.11 11.59
CA ARG A 145 -16.40 4.05 12.21
C ARG A 145 -16.26 5.43 11.58
N ARG A 146 -17.40 6.03 11.21
CA ARG A 146 -17.49 7.31 10.49
C ARG A 146 -16.64 8.45 11.09
N ASN A 147 -16.67 8.63 12.41
CA ASN A 147 -15.94 9.71 13.07
C ASN A 147 -14.41 9.53 13.00
N ASP A 148 -13.95 8.28 13.15
CA ASP A 148 -12.52 7.95 13.03
C ASP A 148 -12.09 8.14 11.56
N SER A 149 -12.91 7.68 10.61
CA SER A 149 -12.66 7.84 9.18
C SER A 149 -12.51 9.30 8.76
N THR A 150 -13.36 10.23 9.23
CA THR A 150 -13.26 11.66 8.84
C THR A 150 -11.95 12.29 9.29
N ARG A 151 -11.51 12.04 10.53
CA ARG A 151 -10.25 12.59 11.05
C ARG A 151 -9.05 12.04 10.30
N LEU A 152 -9.05 10.73 10.04
CA LEU A 152 -7.95 10.05 9.33
C LEU A 152 -7.92 10.47 7.86
N TRP A 153 -9.09 10.59 7.22
CA TRP A 153 -9.24 11.09 5.86
C TRP A 153 -8.62 12.48 5.69
N ALA A 154 -8.80 13.39 6.64
CA ALA A 154 -8.24 14.74 6.58
C ALA A 154 -6.69 14.77 6.44
N LEU A 155 -5.99 13.73 6.87
CA LEU A 155 -4.52 13.63 6.82
C LEU A 155 -3.98 13.43 5.39
N GLY A 156 -4.80 12.96 4.45
CA GLY A 156 -4.36 12.63 3.09
C GLY A 156 -3.62 11.29 2.99
N GLY A 157 -3.01 11.02 1.84
CA GLY A 157 -2.34 9.74 1.58
C GLY A 157 -3.27 8.71 0.94
N HIS A 158 -3.05 7.43 1.23
CA HIS A 158 -3.78 6.32 0.61
C HIS A 158 -4.91 5.78 1.50
N PHE A 159 -6.01 5.40 0.86
CA PHE A 159 -7.19 4.83 1.51
C PHE A 159 -7.79 3.72 0.66
N GLY A 160 -8.39 2.72 1.32
CA GLY A 160 -9.32 1.81 0.66
C GLY A 160 -10.69 2.45 0.54
N HIS A 161 -11.50 2.07 -0.45
CA HIS A 161 -12.86 2.59 -0.58
C HIS A 161 -13.71 2.35 0.68
N SER A 162 -13.51 1.25 1.39
CA SER A 162 -14.15 0.91 2.68
C SER A 162 -13.78 1.86 3.83
N GLN A 163 -12.73 2.66 3.67
CA GLN A 163 -12.24 3.61 4.67
C GLN A 163 -12.62 5.06 4.35
N VAL A 164 -13.21 5.31 3.18
CA VAL A 164 -13.69 6.63 2.78
C VAL A 164 -14.87 7.04 3.70
N PRO A 165 -14.89 8.26 4.25
CA PRO A 165 -15.99 8.72 5.08
C PRO A 165 -17.35 8.62 4.38
N GLY A 166 -18.30 7.92 5.01
CA GLY A 166 -19.65 7.72 4.46
C GLY A 166 -19.79 6.50 3.54
N SER A 167 -18.69 5.86 3.15
CA SER A 167 -18.71 4.69 2.28
C SER A 167 -19.34 3.47 2.95
N GLN A 168 -20.05 2.68 2.15
CA GLN A 168 -20.54 1.35 2.50
C GLN A 168 -19.81 0.24 1.73
N ALA A 169 -18.73 0.59 1.02
CA ALA A 169 -17.96 -0.37 0.25
C ALA A 169 -17.19 -1.33 1.16
N ILE A 170 -17.00 -2.55 0.67
CA ILE A 170 -16.12 -3.56 1.28
C ILE A 170 -14.71 -3.57 0.65
N GLY A 171 -14.59 -3.04 -0.57
CA GLY A 171 -13.35 -2.98 -1.33
C GLY A 171 -12.34 -1.98 -0.75
N PRO A 172 -11.03 -2.20 -0.94
CA PRO A 172 -10.44 -3.24 -1.78
C PRO A 172 -10.19 -4.57 -1.04
N GLY A 173 -10.77 -4.77 0.15
CA GLY A 173 -10.47 -5.92 1.00
C GLY A 173 -9.17 -5.79 1.77
N ALA A 174 -8.72 -6.89 2.38
CA ALA A 174 -7.56 -6.97 3.28
C ALA A 174 -6.20 -6.83 2.57
N ILE A 175 -6.04 -5.81 1.73
CA ILE A 175 -4.79 -5.52 1.05
C ILE A 175 -3.69 -5.13 2.04
N SER A 176 -2.43 -5.36 1.66
CA SER A 176 -1.24 -4.96 2.42
C SER A 176 -0.73 -3.59 1.93
N PRO A 177 -0.90 -2.50 2.70
CA PRO A 177 -0.33 -1.20 2.36
C PRO A 177 1.19 -1.26 2.21
N ASP A 178 1.88 -2.08 3.01
CA ASP A 178 3.33 -2.15 2.97
C ASP A 178 3.86 -2.71 1.66
N ARG A 179 3.21 -3.76 1.14
CA ARG A 179 3.53 -4.30 -0.18
C ARG A 179 3.16 -3.33 -1.29
N LEU A 180 1.99 -2.68 -1.17
CA LEU A 180 1.49 -1.77 -2.19
C LEU A 180 2.32 -0.49 -2.32
N LEU A 181 2.78 0.08 -1.21
CA LEU A 181 3.54 1.34 -1.18
C LEU A 181 5.05 1.15 -1.29
N GLY A 182 5.51 -0.10 -1.36
CA GLY A 182 6.93 -0.44 -1.37
C GLY A 182 7.65 -0.13 -0.06
N THR A 183 6.91 0.03 1.05
CA THR A 183 7.48 0.22 2.40
C THR A 183 7.83 -1.10 3.06
N TYR A 184 7.55 -2.23 2.40
CA TYR A 184 8.05 -3.54 2.80
C TYR A 184 9.57 -3.59 2.70
N LEU A 185 10.25 -3.36 3.82
CA LEU A 185 11.59 -3.86 4.02
C LEU A 185 11.48 -5.38 4.20
N PRO A 186 12.16 -6.20 3.36
CA PRO A 186 12.33 -7.60 3.70
C PRO A 186 12.90 -7.67 5.11
N ARG A 187 12.36 -8.56 5.92
CA ARG A 187 12.82 -8.82 7.29
C ARG A 187 14.22 -9.45 7.25
N LEU A 188 15.23 -8.71 6.80
CA LEU A 188 16.63 -9.06 6.94
C LEU A 188 17.11 -8.48 8.27
N LEU A 189 17.57 -9.38 9.14
CA LEU A 189 18.10 -9.15 10.49
C LEU A 189 17.08 -9.02 11.63
N ARG A 190 16.19 -10.01 11.76
CA ARG A 190 15.98 -10.58 13.12
C ARG A 190 16.71 -11.90 13.12
N GLY A 191 17.96 -11.87 13.60
CA GLY A 191 18.79 -13.06 13.72
C GLY A 191 18.01 -14.15 14.42
N SER A 192 18.00 -15.33 13.82
CA SER A 192 17.68 -16.58 14.48
C SER A 192 18.62 -16.71 15.67
N GLY A 193 18.13 -16.35 16.86
CA GLY A 193 18.71 -16.78 18.13
C GLY A 193 18.27 -18.21 18.38
N ASP A 194 18.66 -19.13 17.50
CA ASP A 194 18.62 -20.55 17.81
C ASP A 194 19.84 -20.89 18.68
N GLY A 195 19.51 -21.50 19.82
CA GLY A 195 20.35 -22.13 20.83
C GLY A 195 21.86 -22.13 20.60
N HIS A 196 22.56 -21.26 21.32
CA HIS A 196 23.88 -21.59 21.83
C HIS A 196 23.80 -21.77 23.34
N THR A 197 23.65 -23.02 23.76
CA THR A 197 24.00 -23.47 25.11
C THR A 197 25.44 -23.06 25.38
N PRO A 198 25.77 -22.29 26.43
CA PRO A 198 27.15 -21.98 26.71
C PRO A 198 27.87 -23.27 27.15
N ALA A 199 28.89 -23.65 26.38
CA ALA A 199 29.82 -24.70 26.77
C ALA A 199 30.55 -24.33 28.08
N PRO A 200 30.88 -25.30 28.94
CA PRO A 200 31.52 -25.01 30.22
C PRO A 200 32.93 -24.47 30.00
N VAL A 201 33.25 -23.41 30.74
CA VAL A 201 34.56 -22.77 30.78
C VAL A 201 35.59 -23.79 31.28
N HIS A 202 36.50 -24.23 30.40
CA HIS A 202 37.69 -24.95 30.79
C HIS A 202 38.68 -23.97 31.45
N THR A 203 38.83 -24.10 32.77
CA THR A 203 39.84 -23.39 33.55
C THR A 203 41.24 -23.79 33.08
N PHE A 204 42.00 -22.82 32.59
CA PHE A 204 43.39 -22.97 32.20
C PHE A 204 44.27 -23.11 33.46
N ALA A 205 44.96 -24.23 33.61
CA ALA A 205 45.96 -24.43 34.66
C ALA A 205 47.31 -23.88 34.20
N PRO A 206 48.05 -23.11 35.01
CA PRO A 206 49.38 -22.65 34.64
C PRO A 206 50.41 -23.78 34.81
N GLY A 207 51.14 -24.04 33.71
CA GLY A 207 52.23 -24.98 33.65
C GLY A 207 53.40 -24.61 34.56
N GLY A 208 53.95 -25.63 35.21
CA GLY A 208 55.13 -25.50 36.05
C GLY A 208 56.40 -25.21 35.26
N ASN A 209 57.34 -24.54 35.91
CA ASN A 209 58.75 -24.64 35.57
C ASN A 209 59.54 -24.95 36.84
N SER A 210 60.27 -26.06 36.75
CA SER A 210 61.15 -26.64 37.75
C SER A 210 62.48 -25.89 37.81
N THR A 211 63.01 -25.69 39.01
CA THR A 211 64.45 -25.49 39.22
C THR A 211 64.87 -26.02 40.59
N GLY A 212 65.47 -27.23 40.57
CA GLY A 212 66.72 -27.60 41.25
C GLY A 212 66.83 -27.62 42.78
N PRO A 213 67.77 -28.40 43.37
CA PRO A 213 67.54 -29.08 44.65
C PRO A 213 68.46 -28.66 45.83
N HIS A 214 68.04 -29.13 47.02
CA HIS A 214 68.80 -29.45 48.27
C HIS A 214 69.32 -28.30 49.19
N PRO A 215 69.64 -28.56 50.49
CA PRO A 215 69.31 -29.69 51.37
C PRO A 215 68.78 -29.28 52.79
N ALA A 216 68.52 -30.33 53.58
CA ALA A 216 68.13 -30.43 55.00
C ALA A 216 68.69 -29.41 55.99
N MET A 217 67.95 -29.18 57.09
CA MET A 217 68.41 -29.42 58.47
C MET A 217 67.21 -29.58 59.43
N ALA A 218 67.29 -30.62 60.24
CA ALA A 218 66.45 -30.89 61.41
C ALA A 218 66.95 -30.10 62.62
N HIS A 219 66.08 -29.65 63.52
CA HIS A 219 66.29 -29.49 64.96
C HIS A 219 64.88 -29.37 65.60
N THR A 220 64.39 -30.45 66.21
CA THR A 220 64.28 -30.71 67.67
C THR A 220 62.96 -30.21 68.24
#